data_AF-A0A9K3DN53-F1
#
_entry.id   AF-A0A9K3DN53-F1
#
_cell.length_a   1.000
_cell.length_b   1.000
_cell.length_c   1.000
_cell.angle_alpha   90.00
_cell.angle_beta   90.00
_cell.angle_gamma   90.00
#
_symmetry.space_group_name_H-M   'P 1'
#
loop_
_entity.id
_entity.type
_entity.pdbx_description
1 polymer ?
#
loop_
_entity_poly.entity_id
_entity_poly.type
_entity_poly.pdbx_seq_one_letter_code
_entity_poly.pdbx_strand_id
1 'polypeptide(L)'
;MSRTGRSSICSVLTAKDLEAFVDAYKIPEHFPPTLPGPDESAECTPDRIVIYTLSFSSCGVCYPLSAFKVDLLRHFGVHFSQLHPLGFMRVVHFELSCVAVFGEPSVPLFCMFYKLISDGDWCTFAK
;
A
#
# COMPACT_ATOMS: atom_id res chain seq x y z
N MET A 1 -20.74 4.90 -2.72
CA MET A 1 -20.89 4.35 -1.35
C MET A 1 -19.86 5.02 -0.47
N SER A 2 -20.28 5.53 0.69
CA SER A 2 -19.47 6.36 1.60
C SER A 2 -18.23 5.60 2.09
N ARG A 3 -17.03 6.13 1.79
CA ARG A 3 -15.71 5.59 2.19
C ARG A 3 -15.43 5.95 3.66
N THR A 4 -16.21 5.44 4.59
CA THR A 4 -16.04 5.68 6.04
C THR A 4 -15.11 4.64 6.68
N GLY A 5 -13.98 4.36 6.04
CA GLY A 5 -12.97 3.42 6.53
C GLY A 5 -11.72 4.18 6.96
N ARG A 6 -11.52 4.31 8.28
CA ARG A 6 -10.29 4.81 8.96
C ARG A 6 -9.84 6.26 8.72
N SER A 7 -10.52 7.04 7.89
CA SER A 7 -10.26 8.48 7.70
C SER A 7 -10.43 9.33 8.97
N SER A 8 -11.06 8.80 10.03
CA SER A 8 -11.23 9.47 11.32
C SER A 8 -10.15 9.15 12.37
N ILE A 9 -9.12 8.37 12.03
CA ILE A 9 -8.05 8.00 12.97
C ILE A 9 -6.94 9.06 12.92
N CYS A 10 -6.84 9.88 13.97
CA CYS A 10 -5.73 10.82 14.14
C CYS A 10 -4.44 10.09 14.50
N SER A 11 -3.32 10.57 13.96
CA SER A 11 -1.99 10.07 14.35
C SER A 11 -1.65 10.55 15.76
N VAL A 12 -1.16 9.63 16.60
CA VAL A 12 -0.58 9.94 17.92
C VAL A 12 0.95 9.86 17.93
N LEU A 13 1.56 9.61 16.76
CA LEU A 13 3.00 9.46 16.64
C LEU A 13 3.71 10.81 16.77
N THR A 14 4.85 10.81 17.45
CA THR A 14 5.76 11.95 17.52
C THR A 14 6.82 11.90 16.41
N ALA A 15 7.53 13.01 16.19
CA ALA A 15 8.66 13.04 15.25
C ALA A 15 9.72 11.98 15.59
N LYS A 16 9.97 11.74 16.89
CA LYS A 16 10.89 10.71 17.37
C LYS A 16 10.40 9.30 17.02
N ASP A 17 9.09 9.06 17.10
CA ASP A 17 8.52 7.75 16.72
C ASP A 17 8.63 7.52 15.21
N LEU A 18 8.48 8.58 14.40
CA LEU A 18 8.69 8.51 12.96
C LEU A 18 10.15 8.18 12.61
N GLU A 19 11.11 8.83 13.25
CA GLU A 19 12.55 8.55 13.05
C GLU A 19 12.89 7.10 13.40
N ALA A 20 12.42 6.63 14.56
CA ALA A 20 12.60 5.25 14.98
C ALA A 20 11.96 4.25 13.99
N PHE A 21 10.79 4.58 13.46
CA PHE A 21 10.09 3.78 12.46
C PHE A 21 10.86 3.71 11.13
N VAL A 22 11.37 4.84 10.63
CA VAL A 22 12.20 4.91 9.42
C VAL A 22 13.45 4.04 9.57
N ASP A 23 14.13 4.13 10.71
CA ASP A 23 15.33 3.34 10.96
C ASP A 23 15.03 1.84 11.10
N ALA A 24 13.96 1.47 11.82
CA ALA A 24 13.57 0.08 12.03
C ALA A 24 13.21 -0.63 10.73
N TYR A 25 12.48 0.04 9.84
CA TYR A 25 11.99 -0.56 8.58
C TYR A 25 12.82 -0.19 7.35
N LYS A 26 13.92 0.54 7.53
CA LYS A 26 14.86 0.94 6.46
C LYS A 26 14.16 1.60 5.28
N ILE A 27 13.30 2.59 5.58
CA ILE A 27 12.56 3.32 4.56
C ILE A 27 13.56 4.10 3.69
N PRO A 28 13.54 3.94 2.36
CA PRO A 28 14.48 4.64 1.48
C PRO A 28 14.30 6.16 1.51
N GLU A 29 15.40 6.91 1.38
CA GLU A 29 15.40 8.39 1.42
C GLU A 29 14.52 9.03 0.33
N HIS A 30 14.33 8.36 -0.81
CA HIS A 30 13.47 8.83 -1.90
C HIS A 30 11.97 8.69 -1.61
N PHE A 31 11.60 8.04 -0.50
CA PHE A 31 10.24 7.98 0.03
C PHE A 31 10.18 8.66 1.41
N PRO A 32 10.29 10.00 1.50
CA PRO A 32 10.33 10.68 2.78
C PRO A 32 8.95 10.60 3.45
N PRO A 33 8.79 9.85 4.56
CA PRO A 33 7.51 9.77 5.22
C PRO A 33 7.25 11.03 6.04
N THR A 34 5.99 11.43 6.11
CA THR A 34 5.53 12.60 6.88
C THR A 34 4.36 12.20 7.77
N LEU A 35 4.30 12.72 8.98
CA LEU A 35 3.13 12.57 9.84
C LEU A 35 2.02 13.53 9.40
N PRO A 36 0.74 13.09 9.43
CA PRO A 36 -0.37 14.02 9.29
C PRO A 36 -0.42 14.96 10.52
N GLY A 37 -0.96 16.16 10.33
CA GLY A 37 -1.24 17.08 11.44
C GLY A 37 -2.22 16.51 12.48
N PRO A 38 -2.33 17.12 13.67
CA PRO A 38 -3.18 16.61 14.78
C PRO A 38 -4.65 16.43 14.40
N ASP A 39 -5.15 17.34 13.55
CA ASP A 39 -6.54 17.37 13.07
C ASP A 39 -6.64 17.04 11.56
N GLU A 40 -5.55 16.56 10.96
CA GLU A 40 -5.49 16.24 9.53
C GLU A 40 -5.90 14.78 9.30
N SER A 41 -6.90 14.58 8.45
CA SER A 41 -7.28 13.26 7.97
C SER A 41 -6.14 12.69 7.12
N ALA A 42 -5.77 11.44 7.39
CA ALA A 42 -4.80 10.73 6.57
C ALA A 42 -5.48 10.29 5.26
N GLU A 43 -5.45 11.17 4.25
CA GLU A 43 -6.04 10.92 2.93
C GLU A 43 -4.99 10.56 1.87
N CYS A 44 -5.32 9.57 1.04
CA CYS A 44 -4.54 9.28 -0.16
C CYS A 44 -4.81 10.34 -1.23
N THR A 45 -3.74 10.92 -1.75
CA THR A 45 -3.77 11.86 -2.87
C THR A 45 -2.94 11.27 -4.02
N PRO A 46 -3.01 11.82 -5.25
CA PRO A 46 -2.16 11.35 -6.35
C PRO A 46 -0.66 11.31 -5.98
N ASP A 47 -0.23 12.27 -5.14
CA ASP A 47 1.18 12.46 -4.77
C ASP A 47 1.58 11.76 -3.46
N ARG A 48 0.60 11.27 -2.67
CA ARG A 48 0.87 10.68 -1.35
C ARG A 48 0.04 9.43 -1.12
N ILE A 49 0.71 8.39 -0.65
CA ILE A 49 0.06 7.21 -0.08
C ILE A 49 0.07 7.33 1.44
N VAL A 50 -1.05 6.96 2.06
CA VAL A 50 -1.14 6.82 3.51
C VAL A 50 -0.66 5.42 3.88
N ILE A 51 -0.06 5.27 5.05
CA ILE A 51 0.19 3.95 5.62
C ILE A 51 0.03 4.03 7.15
N TYR A 52 -0.60 3.03 7.74
CA TYR A 52 -0.68 2.90 9.20
C TYR A 52 0.52 2.10 9.70
N THR A 53 1.28 2.63 10.66
CA THR A 53 2.44 1.95 11.26
C THR A 53 2.08 0.59 11.85
N LEU A 54 0.85 0.44 12.36
CA LEU A 54 0.31 -0.83 12.85
C LEU A 54 0.39 -1.94 11.79
N SER A 55 0.25 -1.62 10.50
CA SER A 55 0.38 -2.60 9.42
C SER A 55 1.78 -3.22 9.35
N PHE A 56 2.82 -2.49 9.72
CA PHE A 56 4.19 -3.01 9.75
C PHE A 56 4.47 -3.83 11.01
N SER A 57 4.01 -3.36 12.17
CA SER A 57 4.24 -4.05 13.44
C SER A 57 3.40 -5.32 13.58
N SER A 58 2.16 -5.33 13.09
CA SER A 58 1.26 -6.47 13.20
C SER A 58 1.54 -7.57 12.19
N CYS A 59 2.11 -7.23 11.03
CA CYS A 59 2.40 -8.22 9.99
C CYS A 59 3.86 -8.70 10.03
N GLY A 60 4.78 -7.97 10.67
CA GLY A 60 6.19 -8.36 10.75
C GLY A 60 6.90 -8.41 9.39
N VAL A 61 6.30 -7.81 8.35
CA VAL A 61 6.79 -7.86 6.98
C VAL A 61 6.89 -6.44 6.42
N CYS A 62 8.08 -6.10 5.93
CA CYS A 62 8.25 -5.00 4.98
C CYS A 62 7.76 -5.49 3.62
N TYR A 63 6.70 -4.87 3.10
CA TYR A 63 6.26 -5.13 1.74
C TYR A 63 7.02 -4.17 0.80
N PRO A 64 7.97 -4.65 -0.03
CA PRO A 64 8.67 -3.78 -0.96
C PRO A 64 7.66 -3.26 -2.00
N LEU A 65 7.25 -2.01 -1.87
CA LEU A 65 6.40 -1.31 -2.83
C LEU A 65 7.26 -0.82 -4.00
N SER A 66 7.39 -1.66 -5.03
CA SER A 66 7.98 -1.25 -6.30
C SER A 66 7.07 -0.26 -7.03
N ALA A 67 7.60 0.46 -8.02
CA ALA A 67 6.83 1.38 -8.87
C ALA A 67 5.56 0.72 -9.43
N PHE A 68 5.68 -0.51 -9.95
CA PHE A 68 4.52 -1.28 -10.43
C PHE A 68 3.44 -1.47 -9.36
N LYS A 69 3.81 -1.83 -8.13
CA LYS A 69 2.81 -2.02 -7.05
C LYS A 69 2.15 -0.71 -6.66
N VAL A 70 2.90 0.39 -6.64
CA VAL A 70 2.36 1.74 -6.37
C VAL A 70 1.38 2.13 -7.47
N ASP A 71 1.75 1.95 -8.74
CA ASP A 71 0.89 2.28 -9.88
C ASP A 71 -0.37 1.41 -9.91
N LEU A 72 -0.26 0.13 -9.52
CA LEU A 72 -1.40 -0.76 -9.38
C LEU A 72 -2.38 -0.28 -8.29
N LEU A 73 -1.88 0.07 -7.10
CA LEU A 73 -2.72 0.59 -6.01
C LEU A 73 -3.40 1.90 -6.42
N ARG A 74 -2.68 2.79 -7.11
CA ARG A 74 -3.24 4.03 -7.68
C ARG A 74 -4.31 3.76 -8.72
N HIS A 75 -4.07 2.83 -9.65
CA HIS A 75 -5.03 2.47 -10.71
C HIS A 75 -6.38 2.02 -10.14
N PHE A 76 -6.36 1.22 -9.08
CA PHE A 76 -7.56 0.73 -8.43
C PHE A 76 -8.12 1.68 -7.35
N GLY A 77 -7.40 2.74 -6.99
CA GLY A 77 -7.78 3.64 -5.91
C GLY A 77 -7.88 2.95 -4.55
N VAL A 78 -7.01 1.95 -4.33
CA VAL A 78 -7.02 1.08 -3.14
C VAL A 78 -5.84 1.42 -2.25
N HIS A 79 -6.11 1.60 -0.96
CA HIS A 79 -5.06 1.71 0.04
C HIS A 79 -4.46 0.33 0.35
N PHE A 80 -3.14 0.24 0.53
CA PHE A 80 -2.46 -1.03 0.81
C PHE A 80 -3.09 -1.82 1.97
N SER A 81 -3.49 -1.14 3.06
CA SER A 81 -4.14 -1.77 4.22
C SER A 81 -5.56 -2.30 3.97
N GLN A 82 -6.19 -1.95 2.84
CA GLN A 82 -7.48 -2.51 2.44
C GLN A 82 -7.29 -3.80 1.65
N LEU A 83 -6.06 -4.09 1.19
CA LEU A 83 -5.79 -5.26 0.40
C LEU A 83 -5.62 -6.49 1.31
N HIS A 84 -6.33 -7.55 0.97
CA HIS A 84 -6.16 -8.85 1.60
C HIS A 84 -4.72 -9.35 1.38
N PRO A 85 -4.03 -9.90 2.41
CA PRO A 85 -2.64 -10.35 2.27
C PRO A 85 -2.41 -11.33 1.11
N LEU A 86 -3.33 -12.29 0.91
CA LEU A 86 -3.28 -13.20 -0.24
C LEU A 86 -3.46 -12.49 -1.59
N GLY A 87 -4.24 -11.41 -1.63
CA GLY A 87 -4.37 -10.57 -2.82
C GLY A 87 -3.04 -9.88 -3.14
N PHE A 88 -2.36 -9.35 -2.13
CA PHE A 88 -1.03 -8.77 -2.31
C PHE A 88 0.02 -9.79 -2.77
N MET A 89 0.00 -11.01 -2.22
CA MET A 89 0.91 -12.07 -2.65
C MET A 89 0.75 -12.42 -4.14
N ARG A 90 -0.45 -12.28 -4.71
CA ARG A 90 -0.66 -12.44 -6.16
C ARG A 90 0.03 -11.34 -6.96
N VAL A 91 0.00 -10.10 -6.47
CA VAL A 91 0.71 -8.97 -7.09
C VAL A 91 2.21 -9.20 -7.07
N VAL A 92 2.76 -9.62 -5.93
CA VAL A 92 4.19 -9.96 -5.78
C VAL A 92 4.58 -11.09 -6.73
N HIS A 93 3.81 -12.17 -6.76
CA HIS A 93 4.08 -13.31 -7.63
C HIS A 93 4.03 -12.92 -9.13
N PHE A 94 3.05 -12.11 -9.52
CA PHE A 94 2.94 -11.61 -10.87
C PHE A 94 4.17 -10.80 -11.27
N GLU A 95 4.60 -9.84 -10.44
CA GLU A 95 5.78 -9.04 -10.72
C GLU A 95 7.04 -9.90 -10.88
N LEU A 96 7.28 -10.83 -9.95
CA LEU A 96 8.43 -11.74 -10.03
C LEU A 96 8.39 -12.59 -11.31
N SER A 97 7.19 -13.01 -11.72
CA SER A 97 7.00 -13.79 -12.95
C SER A 97 7.26 -12.95 -14.20
N CYS A 98 6.86 -11.67 -14.23
CA CYS A 98 7.19 -10.74 -15.29
C CYS A 98 8.70 -10.57 -15.41
N VAL A 99 9.39 -10.27 -14.31
CA VAL A 99 10.86 -10.09 -14.28
C VAL A 99 11.58 -11.35 -14.79
N ALA A 100 11.06 -12.53 -14.46
CA ALA A 100 11.68 -13.80 -14.88
C ALA A 100 11.46 -14.17 -16.36
N VAL A 101 10.34 -13.78 -16.97
CA VAL A 101 9.91 -14.33 -18.28
C VAL A 101 9.63 -13.26 -19.34
N PHE A 102 9.08 -12.11 -18.96
CA PHE A 102 8.48 -11.13 -19.88
C PHE A 102 9.10 -9.73 -19.81
N GLY A 103 10.01 -9.46 -18.85
CA GLY A 103 10.58 -8.14 -18.63
C GLY A 103 9.83 -7.34 -17.56
N GLU A 104 9.42 -6.12 -17.87
CA GLU A 104 8.81 -5.21 -16.89
C GLU A 104 7.32 -5.50 -16.64
N PRO A 105 6.88 -5.56 -15.37
CA PRO A 105 5.47 -5.67 -15.03
C PRO A 105 4.73 -4.37 -15.38
N SER A 106 3.48 -4.49 -15.84
CA SER A 106 2.62 -3.32 -16.10
C SER A 106 1.19 -3.56 -15.63
N VAL A 107 0.50 -2.48 -15.26
CA VAL A 107 -0.89 -2.53 -14.82
C VAL A 107 -1.82 -3.11 -15.89
N PRO A 108 -1.74 -2.72 -17.19
CA PRO A 108 -2.56 -3.33 -18.22
C PRO A 108 -2.36 -4.84 -18.35
N LEU A 109 -1.12 -5.31 -18.26
CA LEU A 109 -0.81 -6.75 -18.30
C LEU A 109 -1.40 -7.48 -17.09
N PHE A 110 -1.29 -6.91 -15.89
CA PHE A 110 -1.90 -7.47 -14.69
C PHE A 110 -3.42 -7.62 -14.83
N CYS A 111 -4.09 -6.59 -15.37
CA CYS A 111 -5.55 -6.59 -15.59
C CYS A 111 -6.05 -7.61 -16.61
N MET A 112 -5.15 -8.21 -17.43
CA MET A 112 -5.53 -9.33 -18.29
C MET A 112 -5.69 -10.64 -17.51
N PHE A 113 -5.05 -10.77 -16.35
CA PHE A 113 -5.07 -11.99 -15.54
C PHE A 113 -5.89 -11.87 -14.26
N TYR A 114 -6.06 -10.65 -13.74
CA TYR A 114 -6.68 -10.43 -12.44
C TYR A 114 -7.65 -9.24 -12.45
N LYS A 115 -8.66 -9.34 -11.60
CA LYS A 115 -9.65 -8.29 -11.32
C LYS A 115 -9.66 -7.99 -9.83
N LEU A 116 -9.91 -6.73 -9.49
CA LEU A 116 -10.17 -6.33 -8.12
C LEU A 116 -11.58 -6.78 -7.71
N ILE A 117 -11.67 -7.52 -6.62
CA ILE A 117 -12.91 -7.87 -5.95
C ILE A 117 -12.92 -7.16 -4.60
N SER A 118 -14.05 -6.58 -4.24
CA SER A 118 -14.26 -5.91 -2.95
C SER A 118 -15.34 -6.64 -2.16
N ASP A 119 -15.10 -6.84 -0.86
CA ASP A 119 -16.08 -7.37 0.09
C ASP A 119 -16.07 -6.48 1.35
N GLY A 120 -17.08 -5.62 1.46
CA GLY A 120 -17.11 -4.57 2.49
C GLY A 120 -15.90 -3.64 2.39
N ASP A 121 -15.11 -3.57 3.47
CA ASP A 121 -13.99 -2.64 3.63
C ASP A 121 -12.64 -3.20 3.14
N TRP A 122 -12.58 -4.46 2.72
CA TRP A 122 -11.37 -5.09 2.21
C TRP A 122 -11.54 -5.52 0.75
N CYS A 123 -10.41 -5.64 0.05
CA CYS A 123 -10.36 -5.97 -1.36
C CYS A 123 -9.27 -7.01 -1.65
N THR A 124 -9.39 -7.71 -2.76
CA THR A 124 -8.45 -8.75 -3.18
C THR A 124 -8.40 -8.84 -4.70
N PHE A 125 -7.36 -9.49 -5.22
CA PHE A 125 -7.24 -9.78 -6.65
C PHE A 125 -7.59 -11.24 -6.93
N ALA A 126 -8.52 -11.47 -7.84
CA ALA A 126 -8.92 -12.80 -8.29
C ALA A 126 -8.80 -12.91 -9.82
N LYS A 127 -8.71 -14.14 -10.34
CA LYS A 127 -8.72 -14.40 -11.78
C LYS A 127 -10.10 -14.12 -12.38
#